data_AF-A0A522BQW0-F1
#
_entry.id   AF-A0A522BQW0-F1
#
_cell.length_a   1.000
_cell.length_b   1.000
_cell.length_c   1.000
_cell.angle_alpha   90.00
_cell.angle_beta   90.00
_cell.angle_gamma   90.00
#
_symmetry.space_group_name_H-M   'P 1'
#
loop_
_entity.id
_entity.type
_entity.pdbx_description
1 polymer ?
#
loop_
_entity_poly.entity_id
_entity_poly.type
_entity_poly.pdbx_seq_one_letter_code
_entity_poly.pdbx_strand_id
1 'polypeptide(L)' 'MAAPLASIVKDIMRQRSVVRSGRDSFIVLPLDQWEWVEDLLKERASPKLLKSIAAGRRAHKRGRSLPYARVRASLGLT' A
#
# COMPACT_ATOMS: atom_id res chain seq x y z
N MET A 1 -11.94 9.84 5.75
CA MET A 1 -10.92 9.74 6.82
C MET A 1 -10.16 8.44 6.61
N ALA A 2 -8.83 8.45 6.59
CA ALA A 2 -8.05 7.23 6.36
C ALA A 2 -8.09 6.35 7.62
N ALA A 3 -8.39 5.06 7.47
CA ALA A 3 -8.39 4.12 8.58
C ALA A 3 -6.99 4.08 9.26
N PRO A 4 -6.91 3.98 10.60
CA PRO A 4 -5.64 3.86 11.30
C PRO A 4 -4.90 2.58 10.85
N LEU A 5 -3.57 2.65 10.69
CA LEU A 5 -2.73 1.50 10.35
C LEU A 5 -3.02 0.29 11.24
N ALA A 6 -3.25 0.56 12.52
CA ALA A 6 -3.62 -0.44 13.52
C ALA A 6 -4.91 -1.20 13.17
N SER A 7 -5.91 -0.56 12.54
CA SER A 7 -7.14 -1.26 12.15
C SER A 7 -6.91 -2.13 10.91
N ILE A 8 -6.14 -1.64 9.93
CA ILE A 8 -5.79 -2.41 8.72
C ILE A 8 -4.99 -3.65 9.11
N VAL A 9 -3.97 -3.48 9.96
CA VAL A 9 -3.17 -4.59 10.49
C VAL A 9 -4.04 -5.55 11.30
N LYS A 10 -4.98 -5.05 12.11
CA LYS A 10 -5.90 -5.89 12.90
C LYS A 10 -6.88 -6.69 12.04
N ASP A 11 -7.39 -6.11 10.95
CA ASP A 11 -8.25 -6.80 10.00
C ASP A 11 -7.48 -7.85 9.20
N ILE A 12 -6.25 -7.52 8.79
CA ILE A 12 -5.26 -8.43 8.22
C ILE A 12 -5.01 -9.61 9.18
N MET A 13 -4.82 -9.37 10.47
CA MET A 13 -4.60 -10.40 11.48
C MET A 13 -5.84 -11.27 11.76
N ARG A 14 -7.05 -10.74 11.58
CA ARG A 14 -8.32 -11.48 11.80
C ARG A 14 -8.58 -12.56 10.77
N GLN A 15 -8.02 -12.43 9.56
CA GLN A 15 -8.26 -13.37 8.46
C GLN A 15 -7.16 -14.42 8.29
N ARG A 16 -6.24 -14.56 9.25
CA ARG A 16 -4.98 -15.31 9.08
C ARG A 16 -4.72 -16.34 10.16
N SER A 17 -3.87 -17.31 9.80
CA SER A 17 -3.41 -18.37 10.68
C SER A 17 -2.38 -17.82 11.66
N VAL A 18 -2.74 -17.81 12.95
CA VAL A 18 -1.80 -17.54 14.04
C VAL A 18 -1.15 -18.85 14.45
N VAL A 19 0.17 -18.95 14.28
CA VAL A 19 0.96 -20.10 14.73
C VAL A 19 1.58 -19.76 16.08
N ARG A 20 1.31 -20.56 17.10
CA ARG A 20 1.93 -20.40 18.42
C ARG A 20 3.06 -21.41 18.57
N SER A 21 4.24 -20.95 18.99
CA SER A 21 5.38 -21.82 19.30
C SER A 21 5.94 -21.43 20.67
N GLY A 22 5.72 -22.30 21.66
CA GLY A 22 6.12 -22.00 23.04
C GLY A 22 5.43 -20.75 23.59
N ARG A 23 6.21 -19.72 23.95
CA ARG A 23 5.71 -18.42 24.43
C ARG A 23 5.45 -17.41 23.31
N ASP A 24 5.91 -17.70 22.09
CA ASP A 24 5.86 -16.76 20.98
C ASP A 24 4.64 -17.03 20.08
N SER A 25 4.12 -15.95 19.50
CA SER A 25 3.02 -15.99 18.54
C SER A 25 3.49 -15.39 17.22
N PHE A 26 3.40 -16.18 16.17
CA PHE A 26 3.75 -15.80 14.80
C PHE A 26 2.49 -15.61 13.98
N ILE A 27 2.49 -14.57 13.17
CA ILE A 27 1.40 -14.32 12.22
C ILE A 27 1.92 -14.79 10.87
N VAL A 28 1.29 -15.83 10.31
CA VAL A 28 1.66 -16.33 8.99
C VAL A 28 0.81 -15.61 7.95
N LEU A 29 1.49 -14.92 7.04
CA LEU A 29 0.90 -14.17 5.96
C LEU A 29 1.23 -14.89 4.64
N PRO A 30 0.28 -15.01 3.70
CA PRO A 30 0.61 -15.19 2.29
C PRO A 30 1.59 -14.10 1.82
N LEU A 31 2.50 -14.44 0.90
CA LEU A 31 3.61 -13.57 0.49
C LEU A 31 3.14 -12.23 -0.08
N ASP A 32 2.15 -12.26 -0.97
CA ASP A 32 1.49 -11.08 -1.55
C ASP A 32 0.96 -10.13 -0.48
N GLN A 33 0.43 -10.70 0.60
CA GLN A 33 -0.09 -9.93 1.71
C GLN A 33 1.01 -9.40 2.65
N TRP A 34 2.17 -10.05 2.70
CA TRP A 34 3.36 -9.54 3.41
C TRP A 34 3.95 -8.34 2.69
N GLU A 35 4.14 -8.46 1.36
CA GLU A 35 4.62 -7.38 0.49
C GLU A 35 3.74 -6.13 0.61
N TRP A 36 2.41 -6.32 0.60
CA TRP A 36 1.46 -5.22 0.81
C TRP A 36 1.66 -4.49 2.13
N VAL A 37 1.90 -5.22 3.23
CA VAL A 37 2.12 -4.61 4.54
C VAL A 37 3.44 -3.84 4.57
N GLU A 38 4.50 -4.42 4.00
CA GLU A 38 5.79 -3.73 3.88
C GLU A 38 5.69 -2.43 3.08
N ASP A 39 5.02 -2.46 1.93
CA ASP A 39 4.84 -1.27 1.09
C ASP A 39 4.05 -0.19 1.84
N LEU A 40 3.00 -0.58 2.56
CA LEU A 40 2.21 0.35 3.38
C LEU A 40 3.06 0.99 4.49
N LEU A 41 3.96 0.23 5.11
CA LEU A 41 4.90 0.73 6.13
C LEU A 41 5.94 1.67 5.51
N LYS A 42 6.52 1.30 4.36
CA LYS A 42 7.48 2.13 3.60
C LYS A 42 6.85 3.44 3.15
N GLU A 43 5.61 3.39 2.65
CA GLU A 43 4.81 4.56 2.30
C GLU A 43 4.63 5.48 3.50
N ARG A 44 4.21 4.95 4.65
CA ARG A 44 4.00 5.72 5.89
C ARG A 44 5.28 6.34 6.46
N ALA A 45 6.39 5.64 6.34
CA ALA A 45 7.70 6.11 6.82
C ALA A 45 8.26 7.26 5.99
N SER A 46 7.72 7.51 4.78
CA SER A 46 8.16 8.60 3.89
C SER A 46 7.09 9.69 3.74
N PRO A 47 7.19 10.81 4.50
CA PRO A 47 6.27 11.94 4.37
C PRO A 47 6.24 12.53 2.95
N LYS A 48 7.37 12.47 2.23
CA LYS A 48 7.46 12.94 0.84
C LYS A 48 6.63 12.03 -0.10
N LEU A 49 6.72 10.71 0.07
CA LEU A 49 5.96 9.75 -0.72
C LEU A 49 4.45 9.88 -0.45
N LEU A 50 4.03 10.00 0.81
CA LEU A 50 2.63 10.26 1.16
C LEU A 50 2.08 11.52 0.51
N LYS A 51 2.85 12.62 0.50
CA LYS A 51 2.46 13.86 -0.18
C LYS A 51 2.29 13.65 -1.68
N SER A 52 3.18 12.89 -2.31
CA SER A 52 3.12 12.55 -3.74
C SER A 52 1.89 11.69 -4.07
N ILE A 53 1.63 10.63 -3.30
CA ILE A 53 0.44 9.77 -3.45
C ILE A 53 -0.84 10.60 -3.28
N ALA A 54 -0.90 11.46 -2.27
CA ALA A 54 -2.05 12.32 -2.04
C ALA A 54 -2.25 13.36 -3.17
N ALA A 55 -1.19 13.87 -3.78
CA ALA A 55 -1.26 14.73 -4.94
C ALA A 55 -1.77 13.96 -6.17
N GLY A 56 -1.24 12.77 -6.43
CA GLY A 56 -1.68 11.88 -7.52
C GLY A 56 -3.17 11.52 -7.42
N ARG A 57 -3.63 11.11 -6.23
CA ARG A 57 -5.05 10.81 -5.97
C ARG A 57 -5.95 12.03 -6.22
N ARG A 58 -5.52 13.23 -5.82
CA ARG A 58 -6.25 14.48 -6.08
C ARG A 58 -6.28 14.84 -7.57
N ALA A 59 -5.17 14.65 -8.28
CA ALA A 59 -5.09 14.89 -9.72
C ALA A 59 -6.04 13.97 -10.48
N HIS A 60 -6.04 12.66 -10.17
CA HIS A 60 -6.93 11.69 -10.78
C HIS A 60 -8.42 12.02 -10.55
N LYS A 61 -8.81 12.32 -9.30
CA LYS A 61 -10.19 12.74 -8.97
C LYS A 61 -10.65 13.99 -9.73
N ARG A 62 -9.72 14.87 -10.11
CA ARG A 62 -9.99 16.10 -10.87
C ARG A 62 -9.89 15.89 -12.39
N GLY A 63 -9.79 14.64 -12.86
CA GLY A 63 -9.63 14.32 -14.28
C GLY A 63 -8.28 14.76 -14.87
N ARG A 64 -7.29 15.08 -14.03
CA ARG A 64 -5.94 15.51 -14.44
C ARG A 64 -4.95 14.35 -14.56
N SER A 65 -5.44 13.11 -14.63
CA SER A 65 -4.59 11.95 -14.91
C SER A 65 -4.29 11.87 -16.40
N LEU A 66 -3.04 11.57 -16.75
CA LEU A 66 -2.65 11.32 -18.13
C LEU A 66 -3.03 9.88 -18.52
N PRO A 67 -3.58 9.65 -19.73
CA PRO A 67 -3.74 8.32 -20.28
C PRO A 67 -2.39 7.61 -20.40
N TYR A 68 -2.34 6.32 -20.07
CA TYR A 68 -1.11 5.53 -20.10
C TYR A 68 -0.41 5.56 -21.48
N ALA A 69 -1.19 5.53 -22.56
CA ALA A 69 -0.67 5.65 -23.93
C ALA A 69 0.10 6.97 -24.15
N ARG A 70 -0.38 8.10 -23.60
CA ARG A 70 0.32 9.38 -23.66
C ARG A 70 1.62 9.37 -22.85
N VAL A 71 1.61 8.71 -21.69
CA VAL A 71 2.82 8.56 -20.87
C VAL A 71 3.89 7.75 -21.63
N ARG A 72 3.51 6.61 -22.24
CA ARG A 72 4.45 5.82 -23.06
C ARG A 72 5.02 6.62 -24.23
N ALA A 73 4.18 7.33 -24.97
CA ALA A 73 4.63 8.18 -26.07
C ALA A 73 5.61 9.27 -25.61
N SER A 74 5.35 9.91 -24.46
CA SER A 74 6.25 10.93 -23.90
C SER A 74 7.61 10.39 -23.46
N LEU A 75 7.70 9.08 -23.21
CA LEU A 75 8.93 8.39 -22.84
C LEU A 75 9.62 7.73 -24.04
N GLY A 76 9.10 7.91 -25.26
CA GLY A 76 9.63 7.27 -26.46
C GLY A 76 9.45 5.74 -26.47
N LEU A 77 8.50 5.23 -25.68
CA LEU A 77 8.24 3.80 -25.53
C LEU A 77 7.10 3.32 -26.43
N THR A 78 6.73 4.03 -27.48
CA THR A 78 5.66 3.65 -28.43
C THR A 78 6.13 2.70 -29.50
#